data_AF-A0A0Q4N9E7-F1
#
_entry.id   AF-A0A0Q4N9E7-F1
#
_cell.length_a   1.000
_cell.length_b   1.000
_cell.length_c   1.000
_cell.angle_alpha   90.00
_cell.angle_beta   90.00
_cell.angle_gamma   90.00
#
_symmetry.space_group_name_H-M   'P 1'
#
loop_
_entity.id
_entity.type
_entity.pdbx_description
1 polymer ?
#
loop_
_entity_poly.entity_id
_entity_poly.type
_entity_poly.pdbx_seq_one_letter_code
_entity_poly.pdbx_strand_id
1 'polypeptide(L)'
;MKRAMAMVGLTLALPGCGDSSQISEILIGGKVIGTPPFQLPGPVYALKTSPDRTAPNGTAWAFEAASWKPKGWSLWVTANVYSAYVAPKNDQTFLRNGFGRAESAIERSAQESRFLGAVSQWTKANKVALEINFMGYDAAPLPGNWAHPSKGYFLTHKHSPCDKAFRLCVNNYFASPVQRLPESGRLAFKDWIAPFLAMPDDESSMGKRYVIAAQGGLESADSPFFDWWPTMVFLVNPEGNVVRAWLPQKNDRATADRVKYAIINEMGGNYADLKVADDDSNPGVPAHAYYGKDFINAITDKMVGNQ
;
A
#
# COMPACT_ATOMS: atom_id res chain seq x y z
N MET A 1 -42.13 67.76 -15.23
CA MET A 1 -41.51 66.67 -16.02
C MET A 1 -40.92 65.66 -15.06
N LYS A 2 -41.53 64.48 -14.96
CA LYS A 2 -41.15 63.38 -14.07
C LYS A 2 -40.13 62.51 -14.81
N ARG A 3 -38.94 62.29 -14.25
CA ARG A 3 -38.01 61.25 -14.71
C ARG A 3 -38.04 60.11 -13.70
N ALA A 4 -38.59 58.98 -14.16
CA ALA A 4 -38.66 57.73 -13.43
C ALA A 4 -37.25 57.15 -13.28
N MET A 5 -36.92 56.76 -12.05
CA MET A 5 -35.71 56.05 -11.67
C MET A 5 -35.99 54.56 -11.87
N ALA A 6 -35.47 53.97 -12.95
CA ALA A 6 -35.56 52.53 -13.19
C ALA A 6 -34.57 51.82 -12.26
N MET A 7 -35.11 51.22 -11.19
CA MET A 7 -34.38 50.35 -10.28
C MET A 7 -34.32 48.96 -10.95
N VAL A 8 -33.18 48.61 -11.54
CA VAL A 8 -32.92 47.27 -12.06
C VAL A 8 -32.69 46.37 -10.85
N GLY A 9 -33.73 45.62 -10.47
CA GLY A 9 -33.62 44.55 -9.49
C GLY A 9 -32.82 43.39 -10.09
N LEU A 10 -31.55 43.26 -9.68
CA LEU A 10 -30.82 42.00 -9.84
C LEU A 10 -31.44 40.99 -8.87
N THR A 11 -32.40 40.20 -9.35
CA THR A 11 -32.71 38.91 -8.75
C THR A 11 -31.51 38.00 -8.98
N LEU A 12 -30.63 37.91 -7.98
CA LEU A 12 -29.65 36.82 -7.88
C LEU A 12 -30.44 35.52 -7.74
N ALA A 13 -30.67 34.85 -8.86
CA ALA A 13 -31.06 33.46 -8.85
C ALA A 13 -29.91 32.67 -8.25
N LEU A 14 -30.04 32.29 -6.97
CA LEU A 14 -29.24 31.24 -6.36
C LEU A 14 -29.49 29.97 -7.20
N PRO A 15 -28.51 29.43 -7.94
CA PRO A 15 -28.62 28.06 -8.39
C PRO A 15 -28.58 27.21 -7.12
N GLY A 16 -29.63 26.40 -6.91
CA GLY A 16 -29.73 25.53 -5.75
C GLY A 16 -28.48 24.66 -5.64
N CYS A 17 -27.72 24.86 -4.56
CA CYS A 17 -26.76 23.91 -4.03
C CYS A 17 -27.53 22.62 -3.68
N GLY A 18 -27.62 21.70 -4.63
CA GLY A 18 -27.70 20.30 -4.26
C GLY A 18 -26.36 19.94 -3.63
N ASP A 19 -26.33 19.81 -2.31
CA ASP A 19 -25.18 19.27 -1.59
C ASP A 19 -24.91 17.85 -2.10
N SER A 20 -24.06 17.73 -3.12
CA SER A 20 -23.33 16.50 -3.31
C SER A 20 -22.27 16.48 -2.21
N SER A 21 -22.41 15.55 -1.28
CA SER A 21 -21.42 15.26 -0.24
C SER A 21 -20.16 14.63 -0.85
N GLN A 22 -19.55 15.31 -1.82
CA GLN A 22 -18.31 14.86 -2.45
C GLN A 22 -17.19 14.97 -1.44
N ILE A 23 -16.73 13.81 -0.98
CA ILE A 23 -15.55 13.70 -0.13
C ILE A 23 -14.36 14.28 -0.92
N SER A 24 -13.65 15.24 -0.34
CA SER A 24 -12.55 15.92 -1.03
C SER A 24 -11.47 14.93 -1.49
N GLU A 25 -11.06 15.03 -2.75
CA GLU A 25 -9.95 14.25 -3.34
C GLU A 25 -8.64 14.37 -2.54
N ILE A 26 -8.42 15.50 -1.86
CA ILE A 26 -7.28 15.73 -0.98
C ILE A 26 -7.35 14.83 0.27
N LEU A 27 -8.56 14.61 0.79
CA LEU A 27 -8.81 13.73 1.93
C LEU A 27 -8.63 12.27 1.55
N ILE A 28 -8.97 11.86 0.33
CA ILE A 28 -8.84 10.47 -0.16
C ILE A 28 -7.39 10.16 -0.53
N GLY A 29 -6.73 11.05 -1.28
CA GLY A 29 -5.38 10.84 -1.80
C GLY A 29 -5.29 9.72 -2.83
N GLY A 30 -4.06 9.28 -3.14
CA GLY A 30 -3.82 8.10 -3.96
C GLY A 30 -4.31 8.15 -5.41
N LYS A 31 -4.73 9.29 -5.95
CA LYS A 31 -5.17 9.39 -7.36
C LYS A 31 -4.09 8.89 -8.33
N VAL A 32 -4.50 8.08 -9.31
CA VAL A 32 -3.65 7.62 -10.42
C VAL A 32 -4.16 8.15 -11.75
N ILE A 33 -3.24 8.38 -12.69
CA ILE A 33 -3.57 8.83 -14.06
C ILE A 33 -3.82 7.60 -14.93
N GLY A 34 -4.94 7.58 -15.67
CA GLY A 34 -5.19 6.60 -16.72
C GLY A 34 -5.52 5.17 -16.27
N THR A 35 -5.74 4.94 -14.96
CA THR A 35 -6.10 3.65 -14.36
C THR A 35 -5.28 2.47 -14.89
N PRO A 36 -3.95 2.44 -14.65
CA PRO A 36 -3.07 1.40 -15.19
C PRO A 36 -3.41 0.01 -14.63
N PRO A 37 -3.16 -1.07 -15.38
CA PRO A 37 -3.43 -2.43 -14.92
C PRO A 37 -2.58 -2.77 -13.68
N PHE A 38 -3.17 -3.48 -12.73
CA PHE A 38 -2.43 -4.03 -11.60
C PHE A 38 -1.64 -5.27 -12.06
N GLN A 39 -0.32 -5.22 -11.90
CA GLN A 39 0.57 -6.32 -12.24
C GLN A 39 1.34 -6.79 -11.01
N LEU A 40 1.40 -8.10 -10.82
CA LEU A 40 2.25 -8.73 -9.82
C LEU A 40 3.70 -8.73 -10.34
N PRO A 41 4.70 -8.32 -9.54
CA PRO A 41 6.05 -8.05 -10.02
C PRO A 41 6.85 -9.30 -10.40
N GLY A 42 6.40 -10.48 -9.99
CA GLY A 42 7.05 -11.75 -10.32
C GLY A 42 6.13 -12.94 -10.11
N PRO A 43 6.69 -14.17 -10.05
CA PRO A 43 5.93 -15.37 -9.70
C PRO A 43 5.14 -15.17 -8.41
N VAL A 44 3.95 -15.78 -8.35
CA VAL A 44 3.01 -15.56 -7.24
C VAL A 44 2.93 -16.83 -6.42
N TYR A 45 3.07 -16.68 -5.11
CA TYR A 45 2.86 -17.77 -4.17
C TYR A 45 1.81 -17.37 -3.15
N ALA A 46 0.82 -18.22 -2.90
CA ALA A 46 -0.19 -18.00 -1.88
C ALA A 46 0.17 -18.75 -0.60
N LEU A 47 -0.01 -18.11 0.55
CA LEU A 47 0.12 -18.77 1.84
C LEU A 47 -1.05 -19.73 2.04
N LYS A 48 -0.73 -21.00 2.21
CA LYS A 48 -1.65 -22.09 2.53
C LYS A 48 -1.42 -22.54 3.97
N THR A 49 -2.52 -22.98 4.57
CA THR A 49 -2.51 -23.59 5.90
C THR A 49 -2.95 -25.03 5.81
N SER A 50 -2.23 -25.91 6.50
CA SER A 50 -2.64 -27.29 6.70
C SER A 50 -2.63 -27.63 8.20
N PRO A 51 -3.56 -28.47 8.67
CA PRO A 51 -3.48 -29.01 10.03
C PRO A 51 -2.18 -29.81 10.21
N ASP A 52 -1.43 -29.52 11.25
CA ASP A 52 -0.18 -30.22 11.57
C ASP A 52 0.01 -30.29 13.08
N ARG A 53 -0.07 -31.51 13.64
CA ARG A 53 0.05 -31.77 15.08
C ARG A 53 1.45 -31.50 15.64
N THR A 54 2.46 -31.43 14.77
CA THR A 54 3.85 -31.15 15.15
C THR A 54 4.18 -29.65 15.12
N ALA A 55 3.33 -28.84 14.47
CA ALA A 55 3.50 -27.39 14.44
C ALA A 55 3.12 -26.75 15.79
N PRO A 56 3.81 -25.67 16.23
CA PRO A 56 3.58 -25.03 17.54
C PRO A 56 2.14 -24.56 17.84
N ASN A 57 1.27 -24.46 16.83
CA ASN A 57 -0.13 -24.06 16.96
C ASN A 57 -1.10 -25.06 16.30
N GLY A 58 -0.67 -26.27 15.96
CA GLY A 58 -1.51 -27.22 15.22
C GLY A 58 -1.71 -26.86 13.74
N THR A 59 -0.99 -25.86 13.21
CA THR A 59 -1.12 -25.36 11.83
C THR A 59 0.25 -25.15 11.21
N ALA A 60 0.51 -25.87 10.12
CA ALA A 60 1.62 -25.63 9.22
C ALA A 60 1.24 -24.54 8.21
N TRP A 61 2.25 -23.78 7.80
CA TRP A 61 2.13 -22.64 6.90
C TRP A 61 3.14 -22.83 5.78
N ALA A 62 2.69 -22.79 4.53
CA ALA A 62 3.54 -22.96 3.37
C ALA A 62 3.09 -22.00 2.26
N PHE A 63 4.06 -21.41 1.56
CA PHE A 63 3.76 -20.70 0.32
C PHE A 63 3.79 -21.69 -0.83
N GLU A 64 2.68 -21.74 -1.58
CA GLU A 64 2.52 -22.61 -2.74
C GLU A 64 2.31 -21.76 -3.98
N ALA A 65 2.78 -22.24 -5.14
CA ALA A 65 2.59 -21.55 -6.41
C ALA A 65 1.11 -21.26 -6.65
N ALA A 66 0.82 -20.04 -7.07
CA ALA A 66 -0.54 -19.55 -7.23
C ALA A 66 -0.66 -18.69 -8.48
N SER A 67 -1.90 -18.36 -8.83
CA SER A 67 -2.21 -17.30 -9.75
C SER A 67 -3.33 -16.45 -9.14
N TRP A 68 -3.33 -15.17 -9.49
CA TRP A 68 -4.43 -14.28 -9.15
C TRP A 68 -4.98 -13.68 -10.44
N LYS A 69 -6.31 -13.54 -10.47
CA LYS A 69 -7.04 -12.80 -11.50
C LYS A 69 -8.10 -11.97 -10.79
N PRO A 70 -8.41 -10.76 -11.28
CA PRO A 70 -9.47 -9.96 -10.70
C PRO A 70 -10.80 -10.70 -10.81
N LYS A 71 -11.54 -10.75 -9.70
CA LYS A 71 -12.89 -11.32 -9.60
C LYS A 71 -13.94 -10.28 -9.14
N GLY A 72 -13.47 -9.08 -8.83
CA GLY A 72 -14.20 -8.01 -8.17
C GLY A 72 -13.22 -6.97 -7.63
N TRP A 73 -13.71 -6.07 -6.80
CA TRP A 73 -12.87 -5.08 -6.12
C TRP A 73 -11.86 -5.74 -5.20
N SER A 74 -10.61 -5.28 -5.25
CA SER A 74 -9.57 -5.73 -4.34
C SER A 74 -8.70 -4.60 -3.80
N LEU A 75 -8.31 -4.72 -2.53
CA LEU A 75 -7.35 -3.85 -1.87
C LEU A 75 -6.05 -4.62 -1.68
N TRP A 76 -4.96 -4.10 -2.21
CA TRP A 76 -3.64 -4.69 -2.10
C TRP A 76 -2.78 -3.88 -1.15
N VAL A 77 -2.39 -4.48 -0.03
CA VAL A 77 -1.38 -3.95 0.87
C VAL A 77 -0.09 -4.70 0.60
N THR A 78 0.85 -4.02 -0.04
CA THR A 78 2.09 -4.64 -0.50
C THR A 78 3.24 -4.10 0.35
N ALA A 79 4.07 -4.97 0.93
CA ALA A 79 5.14 -4.56 1.85
C ALA A 79 6.45 -5.33 1.64
N ASN A 80 7.55 -4.71 2.07
CA ASN A 80 8.81 -5.39 2.32
C ASN A 80 8.78 -6.07 3.71
N VAL A 81 8.80 -7.40 3.70
CA VAL A 81 8.60 -8.27 4.85
C VAL A 81 9.90 -8.72 5.53
N TYR A 82 10.98 -8.81 4.75
CA TYR A 82 12.34 -9.09 5.18
C TYR A 82 13.11 -7.79 5.45
N SER A 83 13.86 -7.77 6.54
CA SER A 83 14.82 -6.71 6.83
C SER A 83 15.89 -7.27 7.77
N ALA A 84 17.13 -7.44 7.29
CA ALA A 84 18.26 -7.92 8.10
C ALA A 84 18.69 -6.95 9.22
N TYR A 85 18.26 -5.70 9.11
CA TYR A 85 18.46 -4.60 10.04
C TYR A 85 19.78 -4.61 10.83
N VAL A 86 20.76 -3.88 10.31
CA VAL A 86 21.37 -2.82 11.11
C VAL A 86 20.66 -1.55 10.63
N ALA A 87 19.85 -0.90 11.48
CA ALA A 87 19.49 0.48 11.22
C ALA A 87 20.79 1.23 10.89
N PRO A 88 20.77 2.33 10.15
CA PRO A 88 21.63 3.44 10.55
C PRO A 88 21.16 3.92 11.95
N LYS A 89 21.43 3.13 13.01
CA LYS A 89 21.14 3.47 14.39
C LYS A 89 22.32 4.37 14.71
N ASN A 90 22.05 5.68 14.71
CA ASN A 90 22.97 6.74 15.09
C ASN A 90 23.95 7.20 14.00
N ASP A 91 23.68 6.95 12.72
CA ASP A 91 24.39 7.70 11.67
C ASP A 91 23.78 9.11 11.57
N GLN A 92 24.39 10.07 12.27
CA GLN A 92 23.96 11.46 12.27
C GLN A 92 23.93 12.08 10.87
N THR A 93 24.67 11.53 9.91
CA THR A 93 24.78 12.06 8.55
C THR A 93 23.47 11.87 7.76
N PHE A 94 22.78 10.74 7.96
CA PHE A 94 21.46 10.50 7.34
C PHE A 94 20.34 11.31 8.04
N LEU A 95 20.37 11.42 9.37
CA LEU A 95 19.42 12.29 10.09
C LEU A 95 19.56 13.77 9.68
N ARG A 96 20.79 14.24 9.46
CA ARG A 96 21.08 15.62 8.98
C ARG A 96 20.56 15.89 7.57
N ASN A 97 20.44 14.86 6.73
CA ASN A 97 19.88 14.95 5.38
C ASN A 97 18.36 14.70 5.33
N GLY A 98 17.67 14.72 6.48
CA GLY A 98 16.22 14.60 6.55
C GLY A 98 15.67 13.17 6.51
N PHE A 99 16.53 12.15 6.59
CA PHE A 99 16.07 10.76 6.61
C PHE A 99 15.62 10.37 8.03
N GLY A 100 14.36 9.96 8.18
CA GLY A 100 13.82 9.46 9.45
C GLY A 100 14.44 8.11 9.87
N ARG A 101 14.28 7.74 11.15
CA ARG A 101 14.68 6.41 11.65
C ARG A 101 13.96 5.33 10.85
N ALA A 102 14.70 4.42 10.20
CA ALA A 102 14.11 3.25 9.56
C ALA A 102 13.44 2.37 10.62
N GLU A 103 12.23 1.87 10.40
CA GLU A 103 11.54 0.98 11.34
C GLU A 103 11.99 -0.48 11.14
N SER A 104 12.05 -1.26 12.22
CA SER A 104 12.28 -2.71 12.12
C SER A 104 11.11 -3.41 11.42
N ALA A 105 11.37 -4.59 10.85
CA ALA A 105 10.34 -5.39 10.18
C ALA A 105 9.10 -5.63 11.09
N ILE A 106 9.33 -5.87 12.38
CA ILE A 106 8.29 -6.06 13.40
C ILE A 106 7.47 -4.78 13.63
N GLU A 107 8.14 -3.63 13.77
CA GLU A 107 7.48 -2.33 13.98
C GLU A 107 6.58 -1.98 12.79
N ARG A 108 7.06 -2.24 11.56
CA ARG A 108 6.27 -2.04 10.33
C ARG A 108 5.06 -2.97 10.29
N SER A 109 5.28 -4.26 10.51
CA SER A 109 4.21 -5.25 10.49
C SER A 109 3.12 -5.02 11.55
N ALA A 110 3.50 -4.52 12.74
CA ALA A 110 2.53 -4.15 13.76
C ALA A 110 1.62 -3.00 13.30
N GLN A 111 2.17 -2.01 12.59
CA GLN A 111 1.38 -0.91 12.00
C GLN A 111 0.50 -1.42 10.85
N GLU A 112 1.02 -2.28 9.99
CA GLU A 112 0.26 -2.94 8.93
C GLU A 112 -0.93 -3.74 9.49
N SER A 113 -0.73 -4.46 10.60
CA SER A 113 -1.79 -5.21 11.28
C SER A 113 -2.88 -4.27 11.83
N ARG A 114 -2.52 -3.12 12.38
CA ARG A 114 -3.51 -2.14 12.84
C ARG A 114 -4.28 -1.54 11.66
N PHE A 115 -3.59 -1.18 10.58
CA PHE A 115 -4.17 -0.67 9.35
C PHE A 115 -5.15 -1.67 8.72
N LEU A 116 -4.69 -2.89 8.46
CA LEU A 116 -5.51 -3.98 7.91
C LEU A 116 -6.69 -4.32 8.83
N GLY A 117 -6.47 -4.31 10.15
CA GLY A 117 -7.51 -4.55 11.15
C GLY A 117 -8.64 -3.53 11.06
N ALA A 118 -8.30 -2.25 11.02
CA ALA A 118 -9.28 -1.17 10.92
C ALA A 118 -10.09 -1.26 9.61
N VAL A 119 -9.41 -1.45 8.47
CA VAL A 119 -10.08 -1.57 7.16
C VAL A 119 -10.95 -2.83 7.09
N SER A 120 -10.42 -3.99 7.49
CA SER A 120 -11.14 -5.27 7.45
C SER A 120 -12.35 -5.30 8.38
N GLN A 121 -12.25 -4.72 9.57
CA GLN A 121 -13.37 -4.61 10.49
C GLN A 121 -14.47 -3.74 9.89
N TRP A 122 -14.12 -2.59 9.33
CA TRP A 122 -15.09 -1.68 8.71
C TRP A 122 -15.75 -2.30 7.48
N THR A 123 -15.00 -2.96 6.58
CA THR A 123 -15.59 -3.61 5.39
C THR A 123 -16.51 -4.75 5.77
N LYS A 124 -16.16 -5.57 6.78
CA LYS A 124 -17.03 -6.64 7.29
C LYS A 124 -18.30 -6.10 7.94
N ALA A 125 -18.19 -5.08 8.80
CA ALA A 125 -19.33 -4.47 9.46
C ALA A 125 -20.33 -3.88 8.45
N ASN A 126 -19.83 -3.30 7.37
CA ASN A 126 -20.63 -2.68 6.32
C ASN A 126 -20.92 -3.60 5.12
N LYS A 127 -20.53 -4.89 5.19
CA LYS A 127 -20.73 -5.89 4.13
C LYS A 127 -20.20 -5.44 2.75
N VAL A 128 -19.08 -4.72 2.74
CA VAL A 128 -18.43 -4.27 1.51
C VAL A 128 -17.82 -5.49 0.80
N ALA A 129 -18.21 -5.70 -0.46
CA ALA A 129 -17.65 -6.76 -1.31
C ALA A 129 -16.24 -6.39 -1.80
N LEU A 130 -15.25 -6.46 -0.91
CA LEU A 130 -13.85 -6.14 -1.17
C LEU A 130 -12.96 -7.31 -0.78
N GLU A 131 -12.15 -7.81 -1.72
CA GLU A 131 -11.07 -8.75 -1.43
C GLU A 131 -9.86 -7.99 -0.87
N ILE A 132 -9.46 -8.27 0.37
CA ILE A 132 -8.27 -7.67 0.98
C ILE A 132 -7.09 -8.64 0.83
N ASN A 133 -6.07 -8.21 0.11
CA ASN A 133 -4.87 -8.97 -0.19
C ASN A 133 -3.66 -8.32 0.50
N PHE A 134 -2.84 -9.12 1.17
CA PHE A 134 -1.51 -8.69 1.60
C PHE A 134 -0.45 -9.38 0.74
N MET A 135 0.56 -8.64 0.29
CA MET A 135 1.63 -9.17 -0.54
C MET A 135 3.00 -8.76 0.01
N GLY A 136 3.81 -9.75 0.37
CA GLY A 136 5.25 -9.53 0.53
C GLY A 136 5.90 -9.44 -0.85
N TYR A 137 6.50 -8.29 -1.19
CA TYR A 137 7.12 -8.08 -2.51
C TYR A 137 8.64 -8.23 -2.53
N ASP A 138 9.24 -8.59 -1.40
CA ASP A 138 10.63 -9.04 -1.36
C ASP A 138 10.74 -10.56 -1.51
N ALA A 139 11.96 -11.09 -1.39
CA ALA A 139 12.22 -12.51 -1.48
C ALA A 139 11.39 -13.29 -0.44
N ALA A 140 10.65 -14.32 -0.90
CA ALA A 140 9.97 -15.23 0.01
C ALA A 140 11.01 -15.96 0.89
N PRO A 141 10.74 -16.18 2.18
CA PRO A 141 11.72 -16.78 3.07
C PRO A 141 11.88 -18.27 2.70
N LEU A 142 13.13 -18.76 2.76
CA LEU A 142 13.43 -20.17 2.60
C LEU A 142 12.61 -21.01 3.60
N PRO A 143 12.16 -22.22 3.22
CA PRO A 143 11.54 -23.15 4.16
C PRO A 143 12.44 -23.36 5.38
N GLY A 144 11.94 -23.01 6.57
CA GLY A 144 12.61 -23.34 7.85
C GLY A 144 13.24 -22.16 8.61
N ASN A 145 13.28 -20.94 8.06
CA ASN A 145 13.91 -19.78 8.76
C ASN A 145 12.91 -18.69 9.19
N TRP A 146 11.72 -19.11 9.62
CA TRP A 146 10.59 -18.25 10.02
C TRP A 146 10.73 -17.63 11.43
N ALA A 147 11.76 -18.01 12.19
CA ALA A 147 11.79 -17.88 13.65
C ALA A 147 12.58 -16.68 14.20
N HIS A 148 13.17 -15.82 13.37
CA HIS A 148 13.89 -14.64 13.85
C HIS A 148 13.15 -13.33 13.52
N PRO A 149 12.52 -12.68 14.52
CA PRO A 149 11.80 -11.42 14.35
C PRO A 149 12.67 -10.28 13.78
N SER A 150 13.99 -10.37 13.96
CA SER A 150 14.96 -9.40 13.44
C SER A 150 15.43 -9.67 12.00
N LYS A 151 14.94 -10.71 11.32
CA LYS A 151 15.30 -11.02 9.93
C LYS A 151 14.11 -10.90 8.96
N GLY A 152 12.88 -11.11 9.41
CA GLY A 152 11.67 -10.86 8.62
C GLY A 152 10.40 -11.28 9.36
N TYR A 153 9.22 -10.80 8.94
CA TYR A 153 7.98 -10.96 9.73
C TYR A 153 6.90 -11.87 9.15
N PHE A 154 7.15 -12.59 8.05
CA PHE A 154 6.12 -13.31 7.27
C PHE A 154 5.09 -14.08 8.10
N LEU A 155 5.48 -14.71 9.22
CA LEU A 155 4.58 -15.50 10.07
C LEU A 155 4.72 -15.15 11.57
N THR A 156 5.21 -13.96 11.92
CA THR A 156 5.78 -13.74 13.27
C THR A 156 4.81 -13.19 14.32
N HIS A 157 3.68 -12.60 13.95
CA HIS A 157 2.84 -11.89 14.92
C HIS A 157 1.79 -12.79 15.57
N LYS A 158 1.84 -12.95 16.88
CA LYS A 158 0.70 -13.43 17.70
C LYS A 158 0.14 -12.23 18.47
N HIS A 159 -1.18 -12.19 18.71
CA HIS A 159 -1.84 -11.13 19.51
C HIS A 159 -1.87 -9.72 18.90
N SER A 160 -1.70 -9.60 17.57
CA SER A 160 -2.03 -8.36 16.84
C SER A 160 -3.50 -8.41 16.35
N PRO A 161 -4.14 -7.29 15.97
CA PRO A 161 -5.54 -7.28 15.49
C PRO A 161 -5.83 -8.31 14.40
N CYS A 162 -4.85 -8.58 13.54
CA CYS A 162 -4.98 -9.53 12.44
C CYS A 162 -4.46 -10.95 12.74
N ASP A 163 -3.91 -11.17 13.94
CA ASP A 163 -3.23 -12.39 14.35
C ASP A 163 -2.11 -12.84 13.37
N LYS A 164 -1.61 -14.07 13.54
CA LYS A 164 -0.52 -14.64 12.73
C LYS A 164 -0.87 -14.64 11.25
N ALA A 165 0.10 -14.19 10.45
CA ALA A 165 0.00 -14.09 8.99
C ALA A 165 -1.18 -13.24 8.50
N PHE A 166 -1.62 -12.28 9.33
CA PHE A 166 -2.77 -11.42 9.08
C PHE A 166 -4.10 -12.16 8.83
N ARG A 167 -4.20 -13.43 9.21
CA ARG A 167 -5.29 -14.36 8.84
C ARG A 167 -6.69 -13.87 9.22
N LEU A 168 -6.82 -12.99 10.21
CA LEU A 168 -8.12 -12.43 10.62
C LEU A 168 -8.55 -11.23 9.78
N CYS A 169 -7.62 -10.59 9.06
CA CYS A 169 -7.88 -9.34 8.35
C CYS A 169 -7.88 -9.47 6.83
N VAL A 170 -7.11 -10.41 6.27
CA VAL A 170 -6.92 -10.55 4.82
C VAL A 170 -7.63 -11.80 4.29
N ASN A 171 -8.08 -11.73 3.05
CA ASN A 171 -8.58 -12.88 2.29
C ASN A 171 -7.42 -13.74 1.79
N ASN A 172 -6.34 -13.11 1.32
CA ASN A 172 -5.16 -13.80 0.83
C ASN A 172 -3.89 -13.13 1.32
N TYR A 173 -2.88 -13.96 1.60
CA TYR A 173 -1.50 -13.53 1.78
C TYR A 173 -0.67 -14.13 0.65
N PHE A 174 -0.17 -13.26 -0.24
CA PHE A 174 0.76 -13.62 -1.31
C PHE A 174 2.22 -13.26 -0.99
N ALA A 175 3.14 -13.96 -1.64
CA ALA A 175 4.50 -13.51 -1.88
C ALA A 175 4.69 -13.39 -3.40
N SER A 176 5.20 -12.24 -3.85
CA SER A 176 5.53 -12.02 -5.26
C SER A 176 6.77 -11.11 -5.35
N PRO A 177 7.96 -11.67 -5.55
CA PRO A 177 9.20 -10.91 -5.43
C PRO A 177 9.40 -9.94 -6.60
N VAL A 178 9.77 -8.71 -6.27
CA VAL A 178 10.29 -7.70 -7.21
C VAL A 178 11.81 -7.61 -7.09
N GLN A 179 12.50 -7.25 -8.17
CA GLN A 179 13.95 -7.03 -8.13
C GLN A 179 14.29 -5.56 -7.97
N ARG A 180 15.44 -5.26 -7.39
CA ARG A 180 15.91 -3.88 -7.29
C ARG A 180 16.31 -3.31 -8.64
N LEU A 181 16.97 -4.12 -9.46
CA LEU A 181 17.43 -3.81 -10.80
C LEU A 181 16.86 -4.85 -11.79
N PRO A 182 16.81 -4.55 -13.10
CA PRO A 182 16.28 -5.48 -14.08
C PRO A 182 17.12 -6.77 -14.16
N GLU A 183 16.49 -7.94 -13.97
CA GLU A 183 17.03 -9.25 -14.31
C GLU A 183 15.93 -10.12 -14.95
N SER A 184 16.26 -11.31 -15.46
CA SER A 184 15.29 -12.12 -16.23
C SER A 184 14.12 -12.62 -15.36
N GLY A 185 12.90 -12.52 -15.90
CA GLY A 185 11.70 -13.16 -15.34
C GLY A 185 11.01 -12.42 -14.18
N ARG A 186 11.46 -11.22 -13.80
CA ARG A 186 10.81 -10.37 -12.78
C ARG A 186 10.86 -8.91 -13.21
N LEU A 187 9.93 -8.11 -12.72
CA LEU A 187 9.99 -6.66 -12.90
C LEU A 187 11.05 -6.06 -11.95
N ALA A 188 11.75 -5.04 -12.44
CA ALA A 188 12.49 -4.16 -11.56
C ALA A 188 11.50 -3.29 -10.76
N PHE A 189 11.89 -2.88 -9.55
CA PHE A 189 11.05 -2.10 -8.65
C PHE A 189 10.62 -0.79 -9.30
N LYS A 190 11.56 -0.11 -9.98
CA LYS A 190 11.28 1.08 -10.80
C LYS A 190 10.16 0.82 -11.80
N ASP A 191 10.25 -0.25 -12.58
CA ASP A 191 9.31 -0.54 -13.66
C ASP A 191 7.94 -0.95 -13.11
N TRP A 192 7.91 -1.69 -12.00
CA TRP A 192 6.68 -2.11 -11.35
C TRP A 192 5.86 -0.93 -10.82
N ILE A 193 6.50 0.06 -10.20
CA ILE A 193 5.78 1.19 -9.59
C ILE A 193 5.62 2.39 -10.53
N ALA A 194 6.37 2.45 -11.64
CA ALA A 194 6.38 3.58 -12.57
C ALA A 194 4.98 4.06 -13.00
N PRO A 195 4.00 3.19 -13.32
CA PRO A 195 2.66 3.64 -13.72
C PRO A 195 1.95 4.47 -12.63
N PHE A 196 2.30 4.29 -11.36
CA PHE A 196 1.65 4.94 -10.21
C PHE A 196 2.41 6.17 -9.71
N LEU A 197 3.55 6.50 -10.34
CA LEU A 197 4.35 7.69 -10.07
C LEU A 197 3.98 8.86 -11.00
N ALA A 198 3.15 8.62 -12.01
CA ALA A 198 2.64 9.66 -12.88
C ALA A 198 1.82 10.69 -12.07
N MET A 199 2.09 11.98 -12.29
CA MET A 199 1.46 13.10 -11.59
C MET A 199 1.05 14.18 -12.59
N PRO A 200 -0.08 14.87 -12.37
CA PRO A 200 -0.47 16.01 -13.19
C PRO A 200 0.63 17.08 -13.28
N ASP A 201 0.62 17.84 -14.38
CA ASP A 201 1.51 18.98 -14.59
C ASP A 201 0.89 20.29 -14.07
N ASP A 202 0.56 20.29 -12.78
CA ASP A 202 -0.05 21.41 -12.09
C ASP A 202 0.46 21.56 -10.63
N GLU A 203 0.04 22.64 -9.98
CA GLU A 203 0.46 23.00 -8.62
C GLU A 203 0.13 21.92 -7.57
N SER A 204 -0.90 21.09 -7.80
CA SER A 204 -1.30 20.03 -6.86
C SER A 204 -0.22 18.96 -6.68
N SER A 205 0.70 18.86 -7.64
CA SER A 205 1.77 17.86 -7.67
C SER A 205 3.14 18.42 -7.32
N MET A 206 3.29 19.74 -7.14
CA MET A 206 4.58 20.37 -6.86
C MET A 206 5.28 19.79 -5.63
N GLY A 207 4.56 19.61 -4.53
CA GLY A 207 5.13 19.03 -3.29
C GLY A 207 5.62 17.59 -3.49
N LYS A 208 4.89 16.77 -4.26
CA LYS A 208 5.27 15.38 -4.55
C LYS A 208 6.50 15.32 -5.45
N ARG A 209 6.56 16.17 -6.48
CA ARG A 209 7.73 16.32 -7.37
C ARG A 209 8.98 16.78 -6.63
N TYR A 210 8.84 17.73 -5.70
CA TYR A 210 9.94 18.19 -4.85
C TYR A 210 10.53 17.04 -4.02
N VAL A 211 9.67 16.23 -3.38
CA VAL A 211 10.10 15.06 -2.60
C VAL A 211 10.86 14.05 -3.48
N ILE A 212 10.31 13.73 -4.66
CA ILE A 212 10.95 12.82 -5.62
C ILE A 212 12.31 13.35 -6.09
N ALA A 213 12.39 14.64 -6.43
CA ALA A 213 13.62 15.27 -6.87
C ALA A 213 14.69 15.28 -5.77
N ALA A 214 14.29 15.56 -4.52
CA ALA A 214 15.17 15.49 -3.35
C ALA A 214 15.73 14.08 -3.10
N GLN A 215 15.08 13.05 -3.63
CA GLN A 215 15.49 11.64 -3.52
C GLN A 215 16.25 11.13 -4.76
N GLY A 216 16.70 12.01 -5.65
CA GLY A 216 17.50 11.65 -6.84
C GLY A 216 16.68 11.44 -8.12
N GLY A 217 15.37 11.69 -8.09
CA GLY A 217 14.50 11.66 -9.27
C GLY A 217 14.17 10.25 -9.78
N LEU A 218 13.43 10.19 -10.88
CA LEU A 218 12.90 8.94 -11.47
C LEU A 218 13.72 8.41 -12.66
N GLU A 219 14.64 9.22 -13.18
CA GLU A 219 15.34 8.97 -14.44
C GLU A 219 16.22 7.71 -14.40
N SER A 220 16.99 7.53 -13.33
CA SER A 220 17.88 6.37 -13.17
C SER A 220 17.29 5.33 -12.23
N ALA A 221 17.41 4.05 -12.59
CA ALA A 221 17.10 2.95 -11.69
C ALA A 221 18.01 2.96 -10.45
N ASP A 222 19.22 3.52 -10.53
CA ASP A 222 20.16 3.65 -9.41
C ASP A 222 19.85 4.80 -8.46
N SER A 223 18.78 5.56 -8.72
CA SER A 223 18.34 6.65 -7.85
C SER A 223 18.05 6.17 -6.43
N PRO A 224 18.46 6.91 -5.38
CA PRO A 224 18.10 6.63 -3.99
C PRO A 224 16.59 6.53 -3.75
N PHE A 225 15.79 7.17 -4.61
CA PHE A 225 14.32 7.03 -4.61
C PHE A 225 13.88 5.57 -4.66
N PHE A 226 14.52 4.75 -5.50
CA PHE A 226 14.21 3.33 -5.67
C PHE A 226 14.89 2.43 -4.63
N ASP A 227 15.73 2.98 -3.76
CA ASP A 227 16.24 2.29 -2.57
C ASP A 227 15.23 2.33 -1.41
N TRP A 228 14.14 3.10 -1.54
CA TRP A 228 13.09 3.20 -0.55
C TRP A 228 11.98 2.17 -0.83
N TRP A 229 11.77 1.19 0.07
CA TRP A 229 10.88 0.05 -0.17
C TRP A 229 9.68 0.08 0.78
N PRO A 230 8.70 1.00 0.61
CA PRO A 230 7.62 1.24 1.57
C PRO A 230 6.47 0.27 1.44
N THR A 231 5.66 0.19 2.50
CA THR A 231 4.32 -0.40 2.38
C THR A 231 3.47 0.48 1.46
N MET A 232 3.09 -0.06 0.31
CA MET A 232 2.23 0.59 -0.68
C MET A 232 0.83 -0.02 -0.61
N VAL A 233 -0.18 0.80 -0.95
CA VAL A 233 -1.56 0.35 -0.99
C VAL A 233 -2.17 0.66 -2.35
N PHE A 234 -2.84 -0.31 -2.94
CA PHE A 234 -3.54 -0.17 -4.23
C PHE A 234 -5.00 -0.57 -4.08
N LEU A 235 -5.91 0.25 -4.59
CA LEU A 235 -7.31 -0.13 -4.81
C LEU A 235 -7.48 -0.49 -6.28
N VAL A 236 -7.92 -1.72 -6.53
CA VAL A 236 -8.03 -2.32 -7.85
C VAL A 236 -9.49 -2.63 -8.13
N ASN A 237 -9.95 -2.19 -9.29
CA ASN A 237 -11.32 -2.38 -9.74
C ASN A 237 -11.55 -3.81 -10.31
N PRO A 238 -12.81 -4.18 -10.62
CA PRO A 238 -13.14 -5.52 -11.15
C PRO A 238 -12.47 -5.86 -12.48
N GLU A 239 -12.08 -4.86 -13.28
CA GLU A 239 -11.35 -5.06 -14.54
C GLU A 239 -9.86 -5.34 -14.32
N GLY A 240 -9.36 -5.24 -13.09
CA GLY A 240 -7.95 -5.42 -12.75
C GLY A 240 -7.10 -4.16 -12.89
N ASN A 241 -7.73 -2.98 -12.98
CA ASN A 241 -7.04 -1.70 -13.07
C ASN A 241 -6.95 -1.03 -11.71
N VAL A 242 -5.81 -0.39 -11.44
CA VAL A 242 -5.61 0.40 -10.23
C VAL A 242 -6.35 1.72 -10.40
N VAL A 243 -7.26 2.03 -9.46
CA VAL A 243 -7.98 3.31 -9.41
C VAL A 243 -7.43 4.25 -8.35
N ARG A 244 -6.76 3.71 -7.32
CA ARG A 244 -6.01 4.49 -6.32
C ARG A 244 -4.71 3.77 -5.93
N ALA A 245 -3.62 4.51 -5.77
CA ALA A 245 -2.30 4.04 -5.34
C ALA A 245 -1.66 5.02 -4.34
N TRP A 246 -1.56 4.59 -3.09
CA TRP A 246 -0.87 5.31 -2.01
C TRP A 246 0.55 4.79 -1.87
N LEU A 247 1.50 5.62 -2.27
CA LEU A 247 2.93 5.36 -2.18
C LEU A 247 3.53 6.37 -1.18
N PRO A 248 3.98 5.92 0.01
CA PRO A 248 4.65 6.80 0.98
C PRO A 248 5.86 7.54 0.39
N GLN A 249 6.50 6.95 -0.64
CA GLN A 249 7.60 7.54 -1.40
C GLN A 249 7.36 8.93 -1.95
N LYS A 250 6.12 9.24 -2.33
CA LYS A 250 5.70 10.56 -2.85
C LYS A 250 4.93 11.36 -1.81
N ASN A 251 5.15 11.09 -0.52
CA ASN A 251 4.41 11.66 0.61
C ASN A 251 2.88 11.42 0.51
N ASP A 252 2.48 10.28 -0.05
CA ASP A 252 1.08 9.92 -0.29
C ASP A 252 0.76 8.60 0.42
N ARG A 253 0.77 8.65 1.75
CA ARG A 253 0.58 7.51 2.63
C ARG A 253 -0.90 7.14 2.78
N ALA A 254 -1.20 5.84 2.80
CA ALA A 254 -2.53 5.34 3.16
C ALA A 254 -2.77 5.45 4.67
N THR A 255 -3.98 5.86 5.04
CA THR A 255 -4.55 5.65 6.38
C THR A 255 -5.88 4.93 6.25
N ALA A 256 -6.36 4.31 7.33
CA ALA A 256 -7.60 3.56 7.29
C ALA A 256 -8.75 4.41 6.72
N ASP A 257 -8.88 5.66 7.16
CA ASP A 257 -9.96 6.54 6.68
C ASP A 257 -9.80 6.94 5.22
N ARG A 258 -8.57 7.23 4.77
CA ARG A 258 -8.29 7.49 3.35
C ARG A 258 -8.79 6.35 2.47
N VAL A 259 -8.55 5.11 2.89
CA VAL A 259 -8.99 3.92 2.15
C VAL A 259 -10.49 3.70 2.26
N LYS A 260 -11.10 3.88 3.43
CA LYS A 260 -12.57 3.78 3.58
C LYS A 260 -13.29 4.80 2.70
N TYR A 261 -12.82 6.05 2.69
CA TYR A 261 -13.36 7.09 1.81
C TYR A 261 -13.12 6.78 0.33
N ALA A 262 -11.96 6.24 -0.04
CA ALA A 262 -11.72 5.77 -1.40
C ALA A 262 -12.70 4.67 -1.81
N ILE A 263 -12.97 3.71 -0.93
CA ILE A 263 -13.95 2.64 -1.17
C ILE A 263 -15.33 3.23 -1.44
N ILE A 264 -15.79 4.18 -0.60
CA ILE A 264 -17.07 4.87 -0.78
C ILE A 264 -17.12 5.59 -2.13
N ASN A 265 -16.07 6.33 -2.46
CA ASN A 265 -15.99 7.15 -3.66
C ASN A 265 -15.88 6.33 -4.96
N GLU A 266 -14.99 5.32 -4.99
CA GLU A 266 -14.71 4.54 -6.19
C GLU A 266 -15.73 3.42 -6.44
N MET A 267 -16.14 2.70 -5.38
CA MET A 267 -17.08 1.60 -5.55
C MET A 267 -18.50 2.11 -5.73
N GLY A 268 -18.83 3.26 -5.12
CA GLY A 268 -20.11 3.95 -5.28
C GLY A 268 -21.33 3.05 -5.05
N GLY A 269 -22.45 3.40 -5.69
CA GLY A 269 -23.68 2.61 -5.66
C GLY A 269 -24.15 2.31 -4.24
N ASN A 270 -24.27 1.02 -3.91
CA ASN A 270 -24.72 0.55 -2.60
C ASN A 270 -23.82 0.98 -1.42
N TYR A 271 -22.63 1.52 -1.69
CA TYR A 271 -21.68 1.96 -0.68
C TYR A 271 -21.58 3.48 -0.55
N ALA A 272 -22.27 4.25 -1.41
CA ALA A 272 -22.16 5.71 -1.48
C ALA A 272 -22.58 6.42 -0.19
N ASP A 273 -23.54 5.85 0.54
CA ASP A 273 -24.08 6.42 1.78
C ASP A 273 -23.38 5.91 3.05
N LEU A 274 -22.36 5.06 2.92
CA LEU A 274 -21.60 4.59 4.08
C LEU A 274 -20.83 5.76 4.71
N LYS A 275 -20.73 5.72 6.04
CA LYS A 275 -20.00 6.73 6.82
C LYS A 275 -18.69 6.15 7.37
N VAL A 276 -17.70 7.01 7.46
CA VAL A 276 -16.50 6.81 8.28
C VAL A 276 -16.74 7.60 9.56
N ALA A 277 -16.75 6.93 10.70
CA ALA A 277 -17.02 7.58 11.97
C ALA A 277 -15.79 8.36 12.46
N ASP A 278 -15.99 9.54 13.04
CA ASP A 278 -14.89 10.40 13.50
C ASP A 278 -14.08 9.78 14.67
N ASP A 279 -14.67 8.83 15.40
CA ASP A 279 -14.05 8.08 16.49
C ASP A 279 -13.42 6.74 16.04
N ASP A 280 -13.51 6.40 14.76
CA ASP A 280 -12.82 5.23 14.22
C ASP A 280 -11.31 5.40 14.38
N SER A 281 -10.63 4.30 14.75
CA SER A 281 -9.18 4.25 14.69
C SER A 281 -8.72 4.49 13.25
N ASN A 282 -7.83 5.47 13.06
CA ASN A 282 -7.25 5.85 11.78
C ASN A 282 -5.73 5.53 11.67
N PRO A 283 -5.33 4.25 11.84
CA PRO A 283 -3.94 3.87 11.68
C PRO A 283 -3.49 4.07 10.23
N GLY A 284 -2.24 4.51 10.07
CA GLY A 284 -1.56 4.56 8.78
C GLY A 284 -0.73 3.31 8.53
N VAL A 285 -0.43 3.02 7.26
CA VAL A 285 0.69 2.15 6.92
C VAL A 285 2.02 2.78 7.40
N PRO A 286 3.10 2.00 7.58
CA PRO A 286 4.42 2.53 7.91
C PRO A 286 4.81 3.71 7.02
N ALA A 287 5.17 4.84 7.64
CA ALA A 287 5.61 6.03 6.92
C ALA A 287 7.08 5.95 6.49
N HIS A 288 7.89 5.19 7.22
CA HIS A 288 9.32 5.06 6.99
C HIS A 288 9.64 3.67 6.45
N ALA A 289 10.15 3.62 5.22
CA ALA A 289 10.57 2.36 4.64
C ALA A 289 11.98 1.89 5.06
N TYR A 290 12.28 0.67 4.61
CA TYR A 290 13.62 0.13 4.56
C TYR A 290 14.46 0.81 3.46
N TYR A 291 15.76 0.97 3.71
CA TYR A 291 16.77 1.42 2.76
C TYR A 291 17.70 0.26 2.47
N GLY A 292 17.70 -0.25 1.24
CA GLY A 292 18.44 -1.46 0.91
C GLY A 292 18.99 -1.43 -0.50
N LYS A 293 20.15 -0.80 -0.68
CA LYS A 293 20.87 -0.80 -1.96
C LYS A 293 21.31 -2.21 -2.39
N ASP A 294 21.60 -3.11 -1.43
CA ASP A 294 22.35 -4.35 -1.69
C ASP A 294 21.65 -5.68 -1.29
N PHE A 295 20.42 -5.66 -0.77
CA PHE A 295 19.88 -6.84 -0.06
C PHE A 295 18.83 -7.69 -0.80
N ILE A 296 18.22 -7.21 -1.88
CA ILE A 296 17.22 -7.99 -2.63
C ILE A 296 17.86 -9.10 -3.47
N ASN A 297 19.09 -8.89 -3.94
CA ASN A 297 19.80 -9.88 -4.77
C ASN A 297 20.28 -11.08 -3.93
N ALA A 298 20.83 -10.84 -2.73
CA ALA A 298 21.49 -11.87 -1.92
C ALA A 298 20.57 -13.00 -1.39
N ILE A 299 19.24 -12.78 -1.34
CA ILE A 299 18.28 -13.80 -0.90
C ILE A 299 17.62 -14.47 -2.10
N THR A 300 17.43 -13.74 -3.19
CA THR A 300 16.86 -14.25 -4.44
C THR A 300 17.70 -15.37 -5.06
N ASP A 301 19.03 -15.21 -5.10
CA ASP A 301 19.93 -16.21 -5.71
C ASP A 301 19.93 -17.55 -4.95
N LYS A 302 19.71 -17.52 -3.64
CA LYS A 302 19.58 -18.73 -2.82
C LYS A 302 18.23 -19.44 -2.96
N MET A 303 17.24 -18.82 -3.61
CA MET A 303 15.94 -19.44 -3.86
C MET A 303 15.86 -20.21 -5.18
N VAL A 304 16.72 -19.87 -6.15
CA VAL A 304 16.73 -20.49 -7.49
C VAL A 304 17.83 -21.56 -7.60
N GLY A 305 18.86 -21.52 -6.75
CA GLY A 305 19.90 -22.55 -6.67
C GLY A 305 19.46 -23.81 -5.92
N ASN A 306 18.65 -24.65 -6.55
CA ASN A 306 18.57 -26.12 -6.39
C ASN A 306 17.38 -26.67 -7.21
N GLN A 307 17.41 -26.46 -8.53
CA GLN A 307 16.75 -27.36 -9.47
C GLN A 307 17.82 -28.14 -10.22
#